data_AF-A0A1Q3SI66-F1
#
_entry.id   AF-A0A1Q3SI66-F1
#
_cell.length_a   1.000
_cell.length_b   1.000
_cell.length_c   1.000
_cell.angle_alpha   90.00
_cell.angle_beta   90.00
_cell.angle_gamma   90.00
#
_symmetry.space_group_name_H-M   'P 1'
#
loop_
_entity.id
_entity.type
_entity.pdbx_description
1 polymer ?
#
loop_
_entity_poly.entity_id
_entity_poly.type
_entity_poly.pdbx_seq_one_letter_code
_entity_poly.pdbx_strand_id
1 'polypeptide(L)'
;MELRRYWQIIWRYWLVVAVLTLVGIIAALQYYTSNKPTFQAVATVNVSQDPSPNDQYSGIYANQASDYVNDELVKIITGNVFMKDVSDQLKEGNINFTPDELKGMVSVEPKNRTLTITANNNDQNAALKIAQTVANTLQNSATKYTAPRQVQIRVIDLPNQSNLNGGRNVLLAVVRVIAGLLAGIALAFLLAYLDNKVRSKNELEELLGVPVLGQIPVASKLEATTATQAPGQVEDPIVSARLSSIQHPAVPAEKPAPYIPANLPGEISSGQPAITGENTSKVYTVAAEPEEVGLVPAKPRRATRARKEPPTQDKIS
;
A
#
# COMPACT_ATOMS: atom_id res chain seq x y z
N MET A 1 -11.38 -16.96 12.80
CA MET A 1 -12.12 -16.54 11.59
C MET A 1 -11.38 -15.46 10.79
N GLU A 2 -10.87 -14.41 11.41
CA GLU A 2 -10.64 -13.11 10.73
C GLU A 2 -9.64 -13.05 9.58
N LEU A 3 -8.50 -13.78 9.63
CA LEU A 3 -7.48 -13.71 8.56
C LEU A 3 -8.04 -14.00 7.15
N ARG A 4 -9.08 -14.83 7.05
CA ARG A 4 -9.76 -15.10 5.78
C ARG A 4 -10.55 -13.89 5.25
N ARG A 5 -11.13 -13.06 6.15
CA ARG A 5 -11.85 -11.82 5.79
C ARG A 5 -10.88 -10.74 5.32
N TYR A 6 -9.75 -10.55 6.03
CA TYR A 6 -8.69 -9.63 5.59
C TYR A 6 -8.10 -10.03 4.22
N TRP A 7 -7.88 -11.33 3.98
CA TRP A 7 -7.42 -11.82 2.67
C TRP A 7 -8.45 -11.59 1.55
N GLN A 8 -9.74 -11.81 1.81
CA GLN A 8 -10.83 -11.53 0.86
C GLN A 8 -10.92 -10.05 0.49
N ILE A 9 -10.65 -9.13 1.43
CA ILE A 9 -10.57 -7.69 1.16
C ILE A 9 -9.43 -7.39 0.19
N ILE A 10 -8.21 -7.89 0.47
CA ILE A 10 -7.04 -7.70 -0.40
C ILE A 10 -7.31 -8.28 -1.79
N TRP A 11 -7.92 -9.46 -1.90
CA TRP A 11 -8.26 -10.08 -3.18
C TRP A 11 -9.39 -9.37 -3.94
N ARG A 12 -10.25 -8.60 -3.26
CA ARG A 12 -11.33 -7.78 -3.88
C ARG A 12 -10.82 -6.45 -4.43
N TYR A 13 -9.83 -5.84 -3.79
CA TYR A 13 -9.23 -4.56 -4.20
C TYR A 13 -7.78 -4.71 -4.70
N TRP A 14 -7.39 -5.91 -5.16
CA TRP A 14 -6.02 -6.22 -5.57
C TRP A 14 -5.47 -5.27 -6.65
N LEU A 15 -6.34 -4.81 -7.57
CA LEU A 15 -6.01 -3.80 -8.57
C LEU A 15 -5.62 -2.44 -7.96
N VAL A 16 -6.24 -2.04 -6.84
CA VAL A 16 -5.91 -0.78 -6.14
C VAL A 16 -4.52 -0.89 -5.52
N VAL A 17 -4.22 -2.04 -4.89
CA VAL A 17 -2.89 -2.34 -4.34
C VAL A 17 -1.85 -2.39 -5.46
N ALA A 18 -2.15 -3.06 -6.58
CA ALA A 18 -1.25 -3.21 -7.72
C ALA A 18 -0.97 -1.89 -8.47
N VAL A 19 -1.96 -1.00 -8.59
CA VAL A 19 -1.76 0.34 -9.18
C VAL A 19 -0.90 1.22 -8.27
N LEU A 20 -1.12 1.19 -6.95
CA LEU A 20 -0.33 2.00 -6.02
C LEU A 20 1.10 1.46 -5.79
N THR A 21 1.32 0.15 -5.86
CA THR A 21 2.69 -0.39 -5.95
C THR A 21 3.35 -0.04 -7.28
N LEU A 22 2.65 -0.10 -8.40
CA LEU A 22 3.18 0.30 -9.71
C LEU A 22 3.59 1.78 -9.73
N VAL A 23 2.78 2.68 -9.15
CA VAL A 23 3.15 4.09 -8.97
C VAL A 23 4.38 4.23 -8.07
N GLY A 24 4.47 3.49 -6.97
CA GLY A 24 5.67 3.46 -6.11
C GLY A 24 6.93 2.96 -6.82
N ILE A 25 6.79 1.97 -7.70
CA ILE A 25 7.87 1.43 -8.55
C ILE A 25 8.29 2.47 -9.60
N ILE A 26 7.36 3.11 -10.30
CA ILE A 26 7.67 4.17 -11.27
C ILE A 26 8.39 5.35 -10.58
N ALA A 27 7.93 5.75 -9.39
CA ALA A 27 8.60 6.79 -8.60
C ALA A 27 10.01 6.37 -8.13
N ALA A 28 10.23 5.09 -7.83
CA ALA A 28 11.54 4.55 -7.48
C ALA A 28 12.49 4.50 -8.70
N LEU A 29 12.01 4.09 -9.87
CA LEU A 29 12.78 4.12 -11.12
C LEU A 29 13.12 5.55 -11.54
N GLN A 30 12.16 6.48 -11.52
CA GLN A 30 12.42 7.89 -11.82
C GLN A 30 13.42 8.50 -10.84
N TYR A 31 13.35 8.14 -9.55
CA TYR A 31 14.35 8.55 -8.58
C TYR A 31 15.74 8.00 -8.92
N TYR A 32 15.85 6.70 -9.25
CA TYR A 32 17.11 6.04 -9.59
C TYR A 32 17.76 6.58 -10.87
N THR A 33 16.98 6.92 -11.90
CA THR A 33 17.53 7.54 -13.13
C THR A 33 17.88 9.02 -12.95
N SER A 34 17.18 9.74 -12.08
CA SER A 34 17.47 11.17 -11.81
C SER A 34 18.65 11.37 -10.87
N ASN A 35 18.93 10.42 -9.97
CA ASN A 35 20.01 10.50 -8.99
C ASN A 35 21.19 9.66 -9.47
N LYS A 36 22.19 10.33 -10.03
CA LYS A 36 23.41 9.72 -10.59
C LYS A 36 24.10 8.77 -9.58
N PRO A 37 24.83 7.76 -10.07
CA PRO A 37 25.65 6.90 -9.20
C PRO A 37 26.69 7.73 -8.45
N THR A 38 26.63 7.71 -7.12
CA THR A 38 27.57 8.37 -6.23
C THR A 38 28.79 7.49 -5.98
N PHE A 39 29.96 7.95 -6.40
CA PHE A 39 31.26 7.38 -6.05
C PHE A 39 31.76 7.95 -4.72
N GLN A 40 32.43 7.12 -3.94
CA GLN A 40 32.93 7.42 -2.61
C GLN A 40 34.43 7.17 -2.54
N ALA A 41 35.18 8.17 -2.11
CA ALA A 41 36.60 8.04 -1.74
C ALA A 41 36.75 8.32 -0.24
N VAL A 42 37.64 7.58 0.43
CA VAL A 42 37.86 7.67 1.88
C VAL A 42 39.33 7.91 2.15
N ALA A 43 39.66 8.95 2.91
CA ALA A 43 40.99 9.20 3.46
C ALA A 43 40.94 9.04 4.99
N THR A 44 42.02 8.51 5.58
CA THR A 44 42.10 8.29 7.02
C THR A 44 43.27 9.08 7.58
N VAL A 45 43.02 9.89 8.62
CA VAL A 45 44.00 10.83 9.17
C VAL A 45 44.13 10.63 10.68
N ASN A 46 45.35 10.46 11.18
CA ASN A 46 45.64 10.46 12.61
C ASN A 46 45.72 11.90 13.13
N VAL A 47 45.14 12.09 14.32
CA VAL A 47 45.23 13.34 15.07
C VAL A 47 45.91 13.03 16.41
N SER A 48 46.90 13.84 16.73
CA SER A 48 47.67 13.72 17.97
C SER A 48 48.13 15.09 18.43
N GLN A 49 47.82 15.44 19.68
CA GLN A 49 48.43 16.59 20.34
C GLN A 49 49.79 16.20 20.91
N ASP A 50 50.79 17.08 20.75
CA ASP A 50 52.11 16.84 21.36
C ASP A 50 52.03 16.92 22.90
N PRO A 51 52.67 16.00 23.64
CA PRO A 51 52.75 16.07 25.09
C PRO A 51 53.55 17.31 25.52
N SER A 52 52.97 18.13 26.41
CA SER A 52 53.67 19.29 26.99
C SER A 52 54.97 18.84 27.68
N PRO A 53 56.15 19.34 27.27
CA PRO A 53 57.44 18.88 27.82
C PRO A 53 57.60 19.07 29.34
N ASN A 54 56.78 19.93 29.94
CA ASN A 54 56.83 20.27 31.37
C ASN A 54 55.80 19.50 32.22
N ASP A 55 54.97 18.62 31.64
CA ASP A 55 53.90 17.92 32.35
C ASP A 55 54.06 16.39 32.24
N GLN A 56 54.28 15.74 33.39
CA GLN A 56 54.51 14.30 33.51
C GLN A 56 53.26 13.45 33.22
N TYR A 57 52.06 14.02 33.29
CA TYR A 57 50.79 13.35 32.95
C TYR A 57 50.30 13.65 31.53
N SER A 58 51.02 14.50 30.78
CA SER A 58 50.66 14.94 29.43
C SER A 58 50.33 13.80 28.47
N GLY A 59 51.01 12.65 28.53
CA GLY A 59 50.71 11.48 27.69
C GLY A 59 49.32 10.86 27.93
N ILE A 60 48.76 10.98 29.13
CA ILE A 60 47.40 10.52 29.44
C ILE A 60 46.38 11.57 28.98
N TYR A 61 46.65 12.85 29.25
CA TYR A 61 45.78 13.95 28.81
C TYR A 61 45.73 14.09 27.27
N ALA A 62 46.84 13.87 26.56
CA ALA A 62 46.90 13.96 25.09
C ALA A 62 45.97 12.95 24.38
N ASN A 63 45.71 11.79 24.99
CA ASN A 63 44.75 10.83 24.45
C ASN A 63 43.31 11.38 24.55
N GLN A 64 42.88 11.87 25.72
CA GLN A 64 41.55 12.47 25.88
C GLN A 64 41.39 13.79 25.10
N ALA A 65 42.44 14.60 25.04
CA ALA A 65 42.45 15.85 24.28
C ALA A 65 42.31 15.62 22.77
N SER A 66 42.79 14.48 22.25
CA SER A 66 42.62 14.12 20.84
C SER A 66 41.15 13.98 20.45
N ASP A 67 40.29 13.47 21.33
CA ASP A 67 38.85 13.31 21.06
C ASP A 67 38.15 14.69 20.98
N TYR A 68 38.44 15.60 21.91
CA TYR A 68 37.94 16.99 21.87
C TYR A 68 38.45 17.77 20.65
N VAL A 69 39.71 17.57 20.25
CA VAL A 69 40.28 18.17 19.04
C VAL A 69 39.63 17.59 17.78
N ASN A 70 39.24 16.32 17.77
CA ASN A 70 38.53 15.72 16.64
C ASN A 70 37.13 16.33 16.44
N ASP A 71 36.38 16.58 17.51
CA ASP A 71 35.10 17.30 17.48
C ASP A 71 35.22 18.77 17.03
N GLU A 72 36.37 19.39 17.25
CA GLU A 72 36.72 20.73 16.76
C GLU A 72 37.10 20.68 15.27
N LEU A 73 37.94 19.73 14.87
CA LEU A 73 38.36 19.52 13.48
C LEU A 73 37.20 19.14 12.55
N VAL A 74 36.21 18.34 13.01
CA VAL A 74 34.99 18.07 12.23
C VAL A 74 34.26 19.37 11.86
N LYS A 75 34.14 20.31 12.81
CA LYS A 75 33.49 21.63 12.59
C LYS A 75 34.34 22.56 11.73
N ILE A 76 35.67 22.48 11.83
CA ILE A 76 36.61 23.20 10.97
C ILE A 76 36.48 22.70 9.52
N ILE A 77 36.58 21.39 9.29
CA ILE A 77 36.56 20.79 7.95
C ILE A 77 35.21 21.05 7.26
N THR A 78 34.10 20.89 7.97
CA THR A 78 32.75 21.22 7.44
C THR A 78 32.47 22.73 7.37
N GLY A 79 33.41 23.57 7.82
CA GLY A 79 33.32 25.02 7.84
C GLY A 79 33.62 25.70 6.49
N ASN A 80 32.99 26.85 6.25
CA ASN A 80 33.15 27.63 5.02
C ASN A 80 34.60 28.05 4.72
N VAL A 81 35.38 28.39 5.75
CA VAL A 81 36.77 28.87 5.59
C VAL A 81 37.67 27.74 5.08
N PHE A 82 37.54 26.54 5.64
CA PHE A 82 38.30 25.37 5.20
C PHE A 82 37.87 24.91 3.81
N MET A 83 36.55 24.83 3.55
CA MET A 83 36.04 24.43 2.24
C MET A 83 36.34 25.46 1.13
N LYS A 84 36.61 26.73 1.47
CA LYS A 84 37.18 27.70 0.54
C LYS A 84 38.63 27.36 0.18
N ASP A 85 39.49 27.10 1.16
CA ASP A 85 40.89 26.71 0.88
C ASP A 85 40.97 25.42 0.02
N VAL A 86 40.10 24.43 0.30
CA VAL A 86 39.97 23.21 -0.50
C VAL A 86 39.46 23.51 -1.92
N SER A 87 38.44 24.38 -2.06
CA SER A 87 37.94 24.83 -3.37
C SER A 87 39.04 25.51 -4.18
N ASP A 88 39.85 26.36 -3.56
CA ASP A 88 40.96 27.04 -4.23
C ASP A 88 42.06 26.06 -4.69
N GLN A 89 42.41 25.06 -3.87
CA GLN A 89 43.36 24.00 -4.26
C GLN A 89 42.80 23.06 -5.35
N LEU A 90 41.49 22.80 -5.41
CA LEU A 90 40.89 21.97 -6.46
C LEU A 90 40.86 22.66 -7.83
N LYS A 91 40.83 24.00 -7.88
CA LYS A 91 40.89 24.78 -9.14
C LYS A 91 42.21 24.57 -9.88
N GLU A 92 43.32 24.39 -9.17
CA GLU A 92 44.63 24.04 -9.76
C GLU A 92 44.58 22.70 -10.50
N GLY A 93 43.77 21.75 -10.00
CA GLY A 93 43.45 20.48 -10.66
C GLY A 93 42.37 20.58 -11.75
N ASN A 94 41.95 21.79 -12.13
CA ASN A 94 40.84 22.07 -13.06
C ASN A 94 39.47 21.56 -12.58
N ILE A 95 39.30 21.33 -11.27
CA ILE A 95 38.07 20.84 -10.64
C ILE A 95 37.40 22.01 -9.91
N ASN A 96 36.26 22.47 -10.43
CA ASN A 96 35.55 23.64 -9.92
C ASN A 96 34.32 23.24 -9.09
N PHE A 97 34.42 23.38 -7.77
CA PHE A 97 33.29 23.28 -6.84
C PHE A 97 33.28 24.47 -5.88
N THR A 98 32.09 24.95 -5.52
CA THR A 98 31.89 25.97 -4.48
C THR A 98 32.09 25.39 -3.07
N PRO A 99 32.37 26.21 -2.04
CA PRO A 99 32.51 25.73 -0.67
C PRO A 99 31.25 25.02 -0.13
N ASP A 100 30.06 25.48 -0.50
CA ASP A 100 28.79 24.87 -0.07
C ASP A 100 28.47 23.56 -0.79
N GLU A 101 28.87 23.40 -2.06
CA GLU A 101 28.84 22.10 -2.74
C GLU A 101 29.77 21.09 -2.06
N LEU A 102 30.99 21.50 -1.71
CA LEU A 102 31.97 20.63 -1.05
C LEU A 102 31.49 20.16 0.34
N LYS A 103 30.79 21.00 1.12
CA LYS A 103 30.10 20.56 2.36
C LYS A 103 29.08 19.46 2.12
N GLY A 104 28.34 19.51 1.01
CA GLY A 104 27.38 18.48 0.63
C GLY A 104 28.02 17.16 0.19
N MET A 105 29.29 17.22 -0.24
CA MET A 105 30.07 16.08 -0.74
C MET A 105 30.90 15.40 0.37
N VAL A 106 31.42 16.18 1.32
CA VAL A 106 32.38 15.73 2.33
C VAL A 106 31.72 15.49 3.69
N SER A 107 31.85 14.27 4.19
CA SER A 107 31.47 13.87 5.56
C SER A 107 32.73 13.48 6.33
N VAL A 108 32.82 13.89 7.60
CA VAL A 108 33.93 13.52 8.49
C VAL A 108 33.38 12.79 9.72
N GLU A 109 33.89 11.60 9.98
CA GLU A 109 33.51 10.78 11.13
C GLU A 109 34.71 10.62 12.07
N PRO A 110 34.66 11.14 13.31
CA PRO A 110 35.70 10.95 14.30
C PRO A 110 35.60 9.56 14.92
N LYS A 111 36.73 8.85 15.00
CA LYS A 111 36.83 7.50 15.54
C LYS A 111 38.09 7.38 16.38
N ASN A 112 37.95 7.54 17.69
CA ASN A 112 39.05 7.68 18.64
C ASN A 112 40.05 8.76 18.11
N ARG A 113 41.34 8.44 18.07
CA ARG A 113 42.43 9.30 17.54
C ARG A 113 42.51 9.39 16.00
N THR A 114 41.46 9.03 15.26
CA THR A 114 41.46 9.11 13.79
C THR A 114 40.21 9.82 13.24
N LEU A 115 40.40 10.63 12.20
CA LEU A 115 39.33 11.20 11.41
C LEU A 115 39.18 10.40 10.11
N THR A 116 37.98 9.88 9.86
CA THR A 116 37.61 9.23 8.60
C THR A 116 36.96 10.27 7.70
N ILE A 117 37.64 10.66 6.63
CA ILE A 117 37.21 11.72 5.72
C ILE A 117 36.63 11.06 4.47
N THR A 118 35.32 11.18 4.26
CA THR A 118 34.61 10.60 3.14
C THR A 118 34.17 11.67 2.16
N ALA A 119 34.63 11.63 0.92
CA ALA A 119 34.13 12.47 -0.16
C ALA A 119 33.23 11.64 -1.09
N ASN A 120 32.04 12.18 -1.42
CA ASN A 120 31.10 11.59 -2.37
C ASN A 120 30.91 12.52 -3.57
N ASN A 121 30.99 12.01 -4.80
CA ASN A 121 30.71 12.77 -6.02
C ASN A 121 30.12 11.86 -7.10
N ASN A 122 29.55 12.43 -8.17
CA ASN A 122 29.04 11.67 -9.31
C ASN A 122 30.14 11.30 -10.33
N ASP A 123 31.34 11.85 -10.17
CA ASP A 123 32.55 11.49 -10.90
C ASP A 123 33.57 10.85 -9.94
N GLN A 124 34.09 9.69 -10.33
CA GLN A 124 35.11 8.91 -9.63
C GLN A 124 36.42 9.67 -9.41
N ASN A 125 36.89 10.42 -10.41
CA ASN A 125 38.11 11.23 -10.31
C ASN A 125 37.88 12.43 -9.38
N ALA A 126 36.72 13.08 -9.49
CA ALA A 126 36.33 14.18 -8.60
C ALA A 126 36.23 13.72 -7.13
N ALA A 127 35.57 12.60 -6.84
CA ALA A 127 35.46 12.05 -5.49
C ALA A 127 36.85 11.78 -4.88
N LEU A 128 37.72 11.10 -5.64
CA LEU A 128 39.10 10.82 -5.26
C LEU A 128 39.89 12.11 -4.99
N LYS A 129 39.80 13.12 -5.89
CA LYS A 129 40.52 14.38 -5.73
C LYS A 129 40.03 15.21 -4.56
N ILE A 130 38.72 15.26 -4.30
CA ILE A 130 38.19 15.93 -3.10
C ILE A 130 38.76 15.28 -1.82
N ALA A 131 38.71 13.95 -1.70
CA ALA A 131 39.24 13.27 -0.51
C ALA A 131 40.76 13.45 -0.34
N GLN A 132 41.53 13.38 -1.44
CA GLN A 132 42.98 13.66 -1.43
C GLN A 132 43.28 15.09 -1.00
N THR A 133 42.62 16.08 -1.60
CA THR A 133 42.86 17.49 -1.28
C THR A 133 42.45 17.79 0.15
N VAL A 134 41.24 17.41 0.61
CA VAL A 134 40.79 17.66 2.00
C VAL A 134 41.80 17.13 3.03
N ALA A 135 42.31 15.90 2.86
CA ALA A 135 43.30 15.34 3.78
C ALA A 135 44.65 16.10 3.74
N ASN A 136 45.10 16.50 2.55
CA ASN A 136 46.34 17.26 2.37
C ASN A 136 46.22 18.71 2.88
N THR A 137 45.11 19.40 2.63
CA THR A 137 44.81 20.74 3.19
C THR A 137 44.78 20.67 4.71
N LEU A 138 44.13 19.64 5.28
CA LEU A 138 44.07 19.42 6.72
C LEU A 138 45.45 19.19 7.33
N GLN A 139 46.30 18.35 6.71
CA GLN A 139 47.67 18.14 7.17
C GLN A 139 48.53 19.41 7.08
N ASN A 140 48.51 20.09 5.94
CA ASN A 140 49.38 21.24 5.67
C ASN A 140 48.93 22.53 6.36
N SER A 141 47.64 22.66 6.69
CA SER A 141 47.06 23.86 7.33
C SER A 141 46.53 23.60 8.75
N ALA A 142 46.82 22.46 9.37
CA ALA A 142 46.39 22.12 10.73
C ALA A 142 46.54 23.30 11.72
N THR A 143 47.75 23.86 11.78
CA THR A 143 48.13 24.97 12.66
C THR A 143 47.38 26.27 12.39
N LYS A 144 46.94 26.54 11.15
CA LYS A 144 46.11 27.71 10.80
C LYS A 144 44.74 27.65 11.50
N TYR A 145 44.23 26.45 11.77
CA TYR A 145 42.89 26.23 12.29
C TYR A 145 42.85 25.79 13.76
N THR A 146 43.93 25.22 14.31
CA THR A 146 43.99 24.76 15.71
C THR A 146 44.77 25.68 16.65
N ALA A 147 45.48 26.70 16.15
CA ALA A 147 46.23 27.64 16.99
C ALA A 147 45.34 28.29 18.08
N PRO A 148 45.80 28.38 19.34
CA PRO A 148 47.16 28.14 19.82
C PRO A 148 47.53 26.68 20.16
N ARG A 149 46.63 25.70 19.94
CA ARG A 149 46.93 24.28 20.22
C ARG A 149 47.86 23.70 19.15
N GLN A 150 48.98 23.13 19.58
CA GLN A 150 49.88 22.38 18.69
C GLN A 150 49.31 20.97 18.46
N VAL A 151 48.67 20.79 17.29
CA VAL A 151 48.07 19.52 16.87
C VAL A 151 48.87 19.00 15.68
N GLN A 152 49.49 17.83 15.82
CA GLN A 152 50.05 17.11 14.67
C GLN A 152 48.94 16.34 13.97
N ILE A 153 48.90 16.50 12.65
CA ILE A 153 47.99 15.81 11.75
C ILE A 153 48.83 14.98 10.77
N ARG A 154 48.55 13.68 10.71
CA ARG A 154 49.28 12.73 9.87
C ARG A 154 48.30 11.89 9.06
N VAL A 155 48.32 12.01 7.74
CA VAL A 155 47.61 11.07 6.86
C VAL A 155 48.11 9.65 7.14
N ILE A 156 47.18 8.73 7.42
CA ILE A 156 47.44 7.29 7.54
C ILE A 156 47.25 6.63 6.18
N ASP A 157 46.13 6.96 5.52
CA ASP A 157 45.72 6.38 4.25
C ASP A 157 45.10 7.46 3.36
N LEU A 158 45.41 7.42 2.06
CA LEU A 158 45.04 8.42 1.07
C LEU A 158 44.49 7.68 -0.17
N PRO A 159 43.23 7.93 -0.59
CA PRO A 159 42.54 7.05 -1.52
C PRO A 159 43.20 7.04 -2.91
N ASN A 160 43.52 5.83 -3.38
CA ASN A 160 44.03 5.57 -4.73
C ASN A 160 42.90 5.24 -5.74
N GLN A 161 41.69 4.96 -5.27
CA GLN A 161 40.48 4.73 -6.06
C GLN A 161 39.23 5.19 -5.30
N SER A 162 38.11 5.36 -6.01
CA SER A 162 36.79 5.59 -5.41
C SER A 162 35.84 4.44 -5.75
N ASN A 163 35.08 3.95 -4.77
CA ASN A 163 34.14 2.85 -4.95
C ASN A 163 32.71 3.35 -5.20
N LEU A 164 31.86 2.54 -5.83
CA LEU A 164 30.45 2.89 -6.05
C LEU A 164 29.64 2.79 -4.75
N ASN A 165 29.22 3.92 -4.20
CA ASN A 165 28.36 4.01 -3.01
C ASN A 165 26.88 4.13 -3.42
N GLY A 166 26.30 2.99 -3.84
CA GLY A 166 24.88 2.91 -4.22
C GLY A 166 23.91 2.72 -3.05
N GLY A 167 24.38 2.38 -1.85
CA GLY A 167 23.56 1.84 -0.75
C GLY A 167 22.42 2.77 -0.32
N ARG A 168 22.69 4.06 -0.15
CA ARG A 168 21.67 5.07 0.22
C ARG A 168 20.60 5.22 -0.86
N ASN A 169 20.99 5.21 -2.14
CA ASN A 169 20.06 5.40 -3.26
C ASN A 169 19.16 4.17 -3.44
N VAL A 170 19.71 2.96 -3.25
CA VAL A 170 18.94 1.71 -3.24
C VAL A 170 17.96 1.67 -2.05
N LEU A 171 18.40 2.03 -0.84
CA LEU A 171 17.52 2.10 0.34
C LEU A 171 16.34 3.06 0.10
N LEU A 172 16.61 4.25 -0.44
CA LEU A 172 15.57 5.24 -0.75
C LEU A 172 14.66 4.81 -1.91
N ALA A 173 15.12 3.95 -2.82
CA ALA A 173 14.25 3.33 -3.83
C ALA A 173 13.32 2.27 -3.20
N VAL A 174 13.86 1.38 -2.36
CA VAL A 174 13.09 0.35 -1.63
C VAL A 174 12.01 0.97 -0.73
N VAL A 175 12.35 2.03 0.01
CA VAL A 175 11.39 2.76 0.87
C VAL A 175 10.20 3.30 0.06
N ARG A 176 10.39 3.76 -1.18
CA ARG A 176 9.30 4.23 -2.05
C ARG A 176 8.37 3.11 -2.51
N VAL A 177 8.91 1.94 -2.84
CA VAL A 177 8.10 0.76 -3.20
C VAL A 177 7.29 0.27 -1.99
N ILE A 178 7.91 0.22 -0.81
CA ILE A 178 7.21 -0.13 0.44
C ILE A 178 6.12 0.89 0.79
N ALA A 179 6.39 2.19 0.64
CA ALA A 179 5.39 3.24 0.86
C ALA A 179 4.20 3.11 -0.10
N GLY A 180 4.43 2.82 -1.39
CA GLY A 180 3.38 2.54 -2.37
C GLY A 180 2.55 1.30 -2.03
N LEU A 181 3.18 0.23 -1.55
CA LEU A 181 2.50 -0.98 -1.07
C LEU A 181 1.62 -0.70 0.15
N LEU A 182 2.15 -0.02 1.17
CA LEU A 182 1.41 0.30 2.39
C LEU A 182 0.25 1.26 2.12
N ALA A 183 0.44 2.27 1.26
CA ALA A 183 -0.64 3.14 0.80
C ALA A 183 -1.71 2.36 0.02
N GLY A 184 -1.31 1.41 -0.84
CA GLY A 184 -2.21 0.51 -1.56
C GLY A 184 -3.06 -0.34 -0.63
N ILE A 185 -2.45 -0.96 0.38
CA ILE A 185 -3.14 -1.77 1.39
C ILE A 185 -4.09 -0.91 2.25
N ALA A 186 -3.63 0.26 2.71
CA ALA A 186 -4.45 1.18 3.49
C ALA A 186 -5.68 1.68 2.69
N LEU A 187 -5.51 2.02 1.41
CA LEU A 187 -6.62 2.44 0.55
C LEU A 187 -7.57 1.27 0.25
N ALA A 188 -7.06 0.05 0.06
CA ALA A 188 -7.90 -1.15 -0.10
C ALA A 188 -8.78 -1.40 1.14
N PHE A 189 -8.26 -1.21 2.36
CA PHE A 189 -9.07 -1.31 3.58
C PHE A 189 -10.05 -0.15 3.74
N LEU A 190 -9.67 1.09 3.38
CA LEU A 190 -10.59 2.24 3.40
C LEU A 190 -11.74 2.05 2.41
N LEU A 191 -11.48 1.56 1.20
CA LEU A 191 -12.50 1.25 0.20
C LEU A 191 -13.41 0.08 0.63
N ALA A 192 -12.87 -0.91 1.33
CA ALA A 192 -13.66 -2.00 1.90
C ALA A 192 -14.57 -1.54 3.07
N TYR A 193 -14.08 -0.62 3.90
CA TYR A 193 -14.85 -0.01 4.99
C TYR A 193 -15.99 0.89 4.48
N LEU A 194 -15.80 1.54 3.32
CA LEU A 194 -16.81 2.39 2.68
C LEU A 194 -17.80 1.62 1.79
N ASP A 195 -17.51 0.36 1.41
CA ASP A 195 -18.39 -0.45 0.56
C ASP A 195 -19.45 -1.22 1.37
N ASN A 196 -20.51 -0.51 1.79
CA ASN A 196 -21.68 -1.02 2.53
C ASN A 196 -22.50 -2.12 1.81
N LYS A 197 -21.97 -2.79 0.78
CA LYS A 197 -22.65 -3.86 0.03
C LYS A 197 -22.42 -5.22 0.70
N VAL A 198 -23.32 -5.57 1.62
CA VAL A 198 -23.55 -6.95 2.07
C VAL A 198 -23.75 -7.84 0.84
N ARG A 199 -22.94 -8.89 0.70
CA ARG A 199 -22.87 -9.73 -0.51
C ARG A 199 -22.75 -11.23 -0.24
N SER A 200 -22.51 -11.63 1.01
CA SER A 200 -22.51 -13.04 1.44
C SER A 200 -23.85 -13.40 2.07
N LYS A 201 -24.30 -14.66 1.91
CA LYS A 201 -25.53 -15.14 2.58
C LYS A 201 -25.41 -15.06 4.10
N ASN A 202 -24.35 -15.63 4.65
CA ASN A 202 -24.08 -15.64 6.09
C ASN A 202 -24.06 -14.23 6.68
N GLU A 203 -23.51 -13.25 5.94
CA GLU A 203 -23.40 -11.84 6.35
C GLU A 203 -24.75 -11.10 6.28
N LEU A 204 -25.73 -11.64 5.56
CA LEU A 204 -27.11 -11.17 5.54
C LEU A 204 -27.96 -11.86 6.63
N GLU A 205 -27.75 -13.15 6.85
CA GLU A 205 -28.40 -13.94 7.91
C GLU A 205 -28.00 -13.47 9.31
N GLU A 206 -26.70 -13.19 9.51
CA GLU A 206 -26.13 -12.66 10.77
C GLU A 206 -26.60 -11.21 11.05
N LEU A 207 -26.80 -10.40 10.00
CA LEU A 207 -27.20 -9.00 10.14
C LEU A 207 -28.72 -8.80 10.30
N LEU A 208 -29.54 -9.69 9.71
CA LEU A 208 -31.01 -9.58 9.74
C LEU A 208 -31.68 -10.61 10.67
N GLY A 209 -30.94 -11.58 11.20
CA GLY A 209 -31.47 -12.61 12.11
C GLY A 209 -32.45 -13.61 11.46
N VAL A 210 -32.54 -13.64 10.13
CA VAL A 210 -33.48 -14.48 9.37
C VAL A 210 -32.76 -15.32 8.31
N PRO A 211 -33.15 -16.60 8.11
CA PRO A 211 -32.50 -17.48 7.14
C PRO A 211 -32.81 -17.08 5.70
N VAL A 212 -31.83 -17.20 4.80
CA VAL A 212 -31.97 -16.82 3.39
C VAL A 212 -32.72 -17.91 2.62
N LEU A 213 -34.04 -17.70 2.50
CA LEU A 213 -35.00 -18.58 1.82
C LEU A 213 -34.65 -18.90 0.36
N GLY A 214 -33.86 -18.05 -0.31
CA GLY A 214 -33.44 -18.25 -1.69
C GLY A 214 -32.51 -17.15 -2.19
N GLN A 215 -31.84 -17.41 -3.30
CA GLN A 215 -31.03 -16.42 -4.01
C GLN A 215 -31.47 -16.41 -5.47
N ILE A 216 -32.02 -15.28 -5.92
CA ILE A 216 -32.42 -15.09 -7.31
C ILE A 216 -31.15 -14.83 -8.13
N PRO A 217 -30.75 -15.69 -9.08
CA PRO A 217 -29.66 -15.37 -9.98
C PRO A 217 -30.09 -14.24 -10.90
N VAL A 218 -29.28 -13.18 -11.01
CA VAL A 218 -29.50 -12.15 -12.04
C VAL A 218 -29.30 -12.81 -13.39
N ALA A 219 -30.36 -12.88 -14.20
CA ALA A 219 -30.33 -13.61 -15.46
C ALA A 219 -29.27 -13.02 -16.40
N SER A 220 -28.18 -13.77 -16.62
CA SER A 220 -27.19 -13.47 -17.65
C SER A 220 -27.90 -13.34 -18.99
N LYS A 221 -27.86 -12.12 -19.54
CA LYS A 221 -28.47 -11.65 -20.80
C LYS A 221 -28.89 -12.81 -21.72
N LEU A 222 -30.17 -13.17 -21.66
CA LEU A 222 -30.72 -14.26 -22.47
C LEU A 222 -30.42 -14.03 -23.95
N GLU A 223 -29.59 -14.88 -24.53
CA GLU A 223 -29.50 -14.99 -25.98
C GLU A 223 -30.84 -15.53 -26.47
N ALA A 224 -31.57 -14.70 -27.20
CA ALA A 224 -32.86 -15.06 -27.76
C ALA A 224 -32.64 -16.00 -28.96
N THR A 225 -32.33 -17.26 -28.68
CA THR A 225 -32.37 -18.35 -29.65
C THR A 225 -33.80 -18.47 -30.14
N THR A 226 -34.10 -17.81 -31.24
CA THR A 226 -35.43 -17.79 -31.86
C THR A 226 -35.84 -19.21 -32.21
N ALA A 227 -36.78 -19.77 -31.44
CA ALA A 227 -37.38 -21.07 -31.70
C ALA A 227 -38.35 -20.99 -32.90
N THR A 228 -37.81 -20.75 -34.10
CA THR A 228 -38.55 -20.85 -35.36
C THR A 228 -38.81 -22.32 -35.67
N GLN A 229 -39.83 -22.89 -35.04
CA GLN A 229 -40.42 -24.13 -35.53
C GLN A 229 -41.31 -23.81 -36.73
N ALA A 230 -40.86 -24.22 -37.91
CA ALA A 230 -41.70 -24.40 -39.09
C ALA A 230 -42.00 -25.91 -39.25
N PRO A 231 -43.22 -26.31 -39.65
CA PRO A 231 -43.61 -27.73 -39.67
C PRO A 231 -43.14 -28.45 -40.94
N GLY A 232 -42.54 -29.63 -40.79
CA GLY A 232 -42.32 -30.53 -41.93
C GLY A 232 -41.32 -31.68 -41.73
N GLN A 233 -41.87 -32.89 -41.54
CA GLN A 233 -41.35 -34.19 -42.02
C GLN A 233 -39.97 -34.71 -41.52
N VAL A 234 -40.02 -35.89 -40.86
CA VAL A 234 -39.12 -37.06 -41.04
C VAL A 234 -37.67 -36.91 -40.50
N GLU A 235 -37.09 -37.82 -39.70
CA GLU A 235 -37.47 -39.18 -39.25
C GLU A 235 -36.96 -39.46 -37.79
N ASP A 236 -37.54 -40.46 -37.10
CA ASP A 236 -37.11 -40.92 -35.76
C ASP A 236 -35.77 -41.69 -35.80
N PRO A 237 -34.95 -41.70 -34.72
CA PRO A 237 -34.95 -42.90 -33.86
C PRO A 237 -34.55 -42.68 -32.37
N ILE A 238 -35.13 -41.72 -31.63
CA ILE A 238 -34.85 -41.55 -30.17
C ILE A 238 -36.13 -41.48 -29.30
N VAL A 239 -37.10 -42.36 -29.59
CA VAL A 239 -38.34 -42.52 -28.78
C VAL A 239 -38.30 -43.79 -27.90
N SER A 240 -37.32 -44.69 -28.11
CA SER A 240 -37.20 -46.00 -27.44
C SER A 240 -36.76 -45.96 -25.96
N ALA A 241 -36.53 -44.79 -25.38
CA ALA A 241 -35.95 -44.62 -24.03
C ALA A 241 -36.97 -44.28 -22.91
N ARG A 242 -38.19 -44.83 -22.99
CA ARG A 242 -39.14 -44.86 -21.85
C ARG A 242 -39.85 -46.21 -21.76
N LEU A 243 -39.34 -47.12 -20.93
CA LEU A 243 -40.10 -48.22 -20.28
C LEU A 243 -39.23 -49.02 -19.29
N SER A 244 -38.87 -48.41 -18.15
CA SER A 244 -38.32 -49.12 -16.98
C SER A 244 -38.60 -48.36 -15.69
N SER A 245 -38.53 -49.07 -14.55
CA SER A 245 -38.75 -48.57 -13.17
C SER A 245 -40.05 -47.78 -12.90
N ILE A 246 -41.20 -48.34 -13.28
CA ILE A 246 -42.38 -48.24 -12.41
C ILE A 246 -42.27 -49.37 -11.39
N GLN A 247 -42.11 -49.05 -10.10
CA GLN A 247 -42.35 -50.01 -9.03
C GLN A 247 -42.82 -49.27 -7.77
N HIS A 248 -44.07 -49.51 -7.36
CA HIS A 248 -44.57 -49.11 -6.04
C HIS A 248 -44.00 -50.03 -4.95
N PRO A 249 -44.08 -49.60 -3.68
CA PRO A 249 -45.03 -50.31 -2.81
C PRO A 249 -45.96 -49.41 -1.97
N ALA A 250 -47.19 -49.91 -1.81
CA ALA A 250 -48.18 -49.71 -0.73
C ALA A 250 -48.23 -48.40 0.10
N VAL A 251 -49.42 -47.80 0.11
CA VAL A 251 -49.96 -46.98 1.22
C VAL A 251 -50.71 -47.93 2.19
N PRO A 252 -50.85 -47.59 3.48
CA PRO A 252 -52.16 -47.11 3.93
C PRO A 252 -52.09 -45.91 4.89
N ALA A 253 -53.25 -45.30 5.12
CA ALA A 253 -53.42 -44.03 5.84
C ALA A 253 -53.23 -44.13 7.37
N GLU A 254 -52.99 -42.99 8.02
CA GLU A 254 -53.93 -42.37 8.99
C GLU A 254 -53.49 -40.92 9.34
N LYS A 255 -54.39 -40.11 9.91
CA LYS A 255 -54.09 -38.74 10.39
C LYS A 255 -55.02 -38.33 11.54
N PRO A 256 -54.47 -37.95 12.69
CA PRO A 256 -55.02 -36.87 13.51
C PRO A 256 -54.02 -35.71 13.68
N ALA A 257 -54.42 -34.66 14.40
CA ALA A 257 -53.71 -33.38 14.48
C ALA A 257 -53.05 -33.13 15.87
N PRO A 258 -52.89 -31.88 16.35
CA PRO A 258 -51.58 -31.34 16.71
C PRO A 258 -51.16 -31.56 18.17
N TYR A 259 -49.85 -31.55 18.43
CA TYR A 259 -49.31 -31.46 19.78
C TYR A 259 -48.90 -30.01 20.13
N ILE A 260 -49.55 -29.44 21.14
CA ILE A 260 -49.15 -28.20 21.81
C ILE A 260 -48.89 -28.53 23.28
N PRO A 261 -47.63 -28.51 23.75
CA PRO A 261 -47.33 -28.59 25.18
C PRO A 261 -47.55 -27.21 25.83
N ALA A 262 -48.79 -26.93 26.22
CA ALA A 262 -49.06 -25.83 27.14
C ALA A 262 -48.65 -26.26 28.55
N ASN A 263 -47.62 -25.62 29.12
CA ASN A 263 -47.16 -25.93 30.48
C ASN A 263 -46.88 -24.64 31.27
N LEU A 264 -47.79 -24.36 32.21
CA LEU A 264 -47.82 -23.32 33.23
C LEU A 264 -48.60 -23.94 34.40
N PRO A 265 -48.26 -23.69 35.68
CA PRO A 265 -48.15 -22.33 36.19
C PRO A 265 -47.03 -22.07 37.21
N GLY A 266 -46.88 -20.79 37.58
CA GLY A 266 -46.50 -20.41 38.94
C GLY A 266 -45.10 -19.85 39.16
N GLU A 267 -44.98 -18.52 39.08
CA GLU A 267 -44.64 -17.74 40.28
C GLU A 267 -45.15 -16.30 40.18
N ILE A 268 -45.14 -15.58 41.30
CA ILE A 268 -45.72 -14.24 41.48
C ILE A 268 -44.68 -13.30 42.11
N SER A 269 -44.61 -12.04 41.65
CA SER A 269 -44.65 -10.85 42.55
C SER A 269 -44.58 -9.51 41.79
N SER A 270 -45.46 -8.57 42.18
CA SER A 270 -45.29 -7.09 42.25
C SER A 270 -44.38 -6.32 41.26
N GLY A 271 -44.92 -5.34 40.51
CA GLY A 271 -44.09 -4.40 39.74
C GLY A 271 -44.79 -3.32 38.87
N GLN A 272 -45.87 -2.67 39.32
CA GLN A 272 -46.55 -1.55 38.62
C GLN A 272 -47.02 -0.49 39.66
N PRO A 273 -47.29 0.79 39.31
CA PRO A 273 -47.92 1.36 38.08
C PRO A 273 -46.92 1.95 37.06
N ALA A 274 -47.22 2.20 35.77
CA ALA A 274 -48.25 3.06 35.11
C ALA A 274 -47.98 4.58 35.31
N ILE A 275 -48.24 5.53 34.39
CA ILE A 275 -49.05 5.64 33.13
C ILE A 275 -48.18 6.31 32.01
N THR A 276 -48.55 6.62 30.74
CA THR A 276 -49.81 6.74 29.94
C THR A 276 -49.45 6.42 28.44
N GLY A 277 -50.32 5.89 27.58
CA GLY A 277 -51.15 6.62 26.58
C GLY A 277 -50.45 6.86 25.23
N GLU A 278 -51.02 6.69 24.02
CA GLU A 278 -52.32 6.21 23.51
C GLU A 278 -52.03 5.39 22.22
N ASN A 279 -52.60 4.22 21.92
CA ASN A 279 -53.99 3.83 21.67
C ASN A 279 -54.69 4.46 20.44
N THR A 280 -54.74 3.73 19.32
CA THR A 280 -56.02 3.48 18.61
C THR A 280 -56.05 2.08 18.00
N SER A 281 -57.13 1.33 18.24
CA SER A 281 -57.37 0.00 17.67
C SER A 281 -58.26 0.06 16.42
N LYS A 282 -58.24 -1.00 15.59
CA LYS A 282 -59.44 -1.44 14.85
C LYS A 282 -59.39 -2.92 14.49
N VAL A 283 -60.54 -3.58 14.64
CA VAL A 283 -60.75 -5.02 14.49
C VAL A 283 -61.98 -5.23 13.62
N TYR A 284 -61.88 -6.11 12.62
CA TYR A 284 -62.96 -6.82 11.91
C TYR A 284 -62.30 -7.99 11.18
N THR A 285 -62.78 -9.22 11.04
CA THR A 285 -63.83 -10.09 11.60
C THR A 285 -63.54 -11.45 10.92
N VAL A 286 -63.88 -12.60 11.52
CA VAL A 286 -63.75 -13.92 10.85
C VAL A 286 -65.01 -14.24 10.05
N ALA A 287 -64.84 -14.81 8.86
CA ALA A 287 -65.90 -15.55 8.16
C ALA A 287 -65.28 -16.73 7.38
N ALA A 288 -65.87 -17.91 7.54
CA ALA A 288 -65.83 -19.00 6.56
C ALA A 288 -67.06 -18.84 5.63
N GLU A 289 -67.27 -19.57 4.53
CA GLU A 289 -66.69 -20.86 4.11
C GLU A 289 -66.41 -20.86 2.57
N PRO A 290 -66.62 -21.89 1.70
CA PRO A 290 -65.80 -22.04 0.49
C PRO A 290 -66.49 -21.70 -0.84
N GLU A 291 -65.72 -21.31 -1.87
CA GLU A 291 -66.18 -21.34 -3.27
C GLU A 291 -65.02 -21.49 -4.27
N GLU A 292 -65.20 -22.32 -5.32
CA GLU A 292 -64.28 -22.40 -6.47
C GLU A 292 -64.68 -21.40 -7.56
N VAL A 293 -63.85 -20.39 -7.85
CA VAL A 293 -63.99 -19.58 -9.07
C VAL A 293 -62.61 -19.29 -9.69
N GLY A 294 -62.52 -19.43 -11.01
CA GLY A 294 -61.26 -19.43 -11.77
C GLY A 294 -60.61 -18.05 -12.03
N LEU A 295 -59.36 -18.10 -12.49
CA LEU A 295 -58.52 -16.95 -12.84
C LEU A 295 -59.09 -16.13 -14.01
N VAL A 296 -59.51 -14.89 -13.75
CA VAL A 296 -59.90 -13.90 -14.78
C VAL A 296 -58.87 -12.75 -14.85
N PRO A 297 -58.09 -12.60 -15.94
CA PRO A 297 -57.09 -11.53 -16.05
C PRO A 297 -57.73 -10.16 -16.36
N ALA A 298 -57.78 -9.28 -15.37
CA ALA A 298 -58.47 -8.00 -15.47
C ALA A 298 -57.68 -6.90 -16.24
N LYS A 299 -58.07 -6.70 -17.51
CA LYS A 299 -57.84 -5.50 -18.38
C LYS A 299 -56.41 -5.21 -18.91
N PRO A 300 -56.20 -5.19 -20.24
CA PRO A 300 -55.00 -4.65 -20.89
C PRO A 300 -55.14 -3.17 -21.28
N ARG A 301 -54.04 -2.37 -21.28
CA ARG A 301 -54.02 -1.05 -21.98
C ARG A 301 -52.64 -0.39 -22.23
N ARG A 302 -51.81 -0.96 -23.12
CA ARG A 302 -51.08 -0.16 -24.13
C ARG A 302 -50.53 -1.02 -25.26
N ALA A 303 -51.00 -0.80 -26.48
CA ALA A 303 -50.41 -1.36 -27.69
C ALA A 303 -49.87 -0.21 -28.55
N THR A 304 -48.57 -0.16 -28.77
CA THR A 304 -47.93 0.78 -29.70
C THR A 304 -47.55 0.01 -30.96
N ARG A 305 -48.51 -0.16 -31.88
CA ARG A 305 -48.34 -0.95 -33.10
C ARG A 305 -47.45 -0.20 -34.10
N ALA A 306 -46.37 -0.82 -34.56
CA ALA A 306 -45.56 -0.28 -35.65
C ALA A 306 -46.38 -0.19 -36.95
N ARG A 307 -46.13 0.84 -37.77
CA ARG A 307 -46.70 0.99 -39.11
C ARG A 307 -45.60 1.32 -40.13
N LYS A 308 -45.28 0.35 -40.98
CA LYS A 308 -44.80 0.63 -42.34
C LYS A 308 -46.05 0.77 -43.24
N GLU A 309 -46.00 1.62 -44.26
CA GLU A 309 -46.01 1.22 -45.69
C GLU A 309 -45.95 2.45 -46.63
N PRO A 310 -45.57 2.29 -47.92
CA PRO A 310 -45.20 3.38 -48.85
C PRO A 310 -46.28 3.52 -49.99
N PRO A 311 -46.02 3.96 -51.25
CA PRO A 311 -44.87 4.64 -51.90
C PRO A 311 -45.22 5.84 -52.83
N THR A 312 -44.22 6.33 -53.58
CA THR A 312 -44.29 6.86 -54.98
C THR A 312 -44.29 8.39 -55.25
N GLN A 313 -43.18 8.88 -55.87
CA GLN A 313 -43.04 10.03 -56.80
C GLN A 313 -43.39 11.47 -56.31
N ASP A 314 -42.91 12.57 -56.90
CA ASP A 314 -42.07 12.76 -58.11
C ASP A 314 -41.09 13.96 -58.03
N LYS A 315 -40.11 13.98 -58.95
CA LYS A 315 -39.36 15.12 -59.59
C LYS A 315 -38.94 16.41 -58.83
N ILE A 316 -37.65 16.75 -59.06
CA ILE A 316 -37.09 18.08 -59.45
C ILE A 316 -37.31 19.28 -58.50
N SER A 317 -36.23 19.74 -57.86
CA SER A 317 -35.37 20.78 -58.45
C SER A 317 -33.96 20.79 -57.84
#